data_AF-A0A4R9C4W1-F1
#
_entry.id   AF-A0A4R9C4W1-F1
#
_cell.length_a   1.000
_cell.length_b   1.000
_cell.length_c   1.000
_cell.angle_alpha   90.00
_cell.angle_beta   90.00
_cell.angle_gamma   90.00
#
_symmetry.space_group_name_H-M   'P 1'
#
loop_
_entity.id
_entity.type
_entity.pdbx_description
1 polymer ?
#
loop_
_entity_poly.entity_id
_entity_poly.type
_entity_poly.pdbx_seq_one_letter_code
_entity_poly.pdbx_strand_id
1 'polypeptide(L)'
;MKKYLNRGSLTIEASLVFILFTIGYFIVNNVAISIMTESLTRKALFETGLEFSTYIEVIDKFEYTNSLKTTTFDIKEYENIITDGIGKEISFENFNVIIADLKRLLKHDMSGEFKKIVYNNILKKIFLVKLNDISKNFNLNKSTIINGITGIEFFNSKILENSNRLEINLKYKNEIGKFGFLSYKNEVIQKFLIDTWIVNHNKKHKKSIWDETNFERGRYFAGNVRKNDKLIEIKIGKGIDLFDFENNTAIKVYSINIFEEFYSNKNLDKYQIKEEFFNLIKTYKNKFKKDLIKYKEIESISGRKIKLNNPKTKLILILPEEAKKLSDIEVYIKKINDIIPSEIRYMEKAFNDN
;
A
#
# COMPACT_ATOMS: atom_id res chain seq x y z
N MET A 1 -73.38 13.51 41.72
CA MET A 1 -72.89 13.43 40.32
C MET A 1 -71.54 14.14 40.08
N LYS A 2 -71.24 15.31 40.68
CA LYS A 2 -69.95 16.03 40.49
C LYS A 2 -68.66 15.28 40.89
N LYS A 3 -68.71 14.36 41.87
CA LYS A 3 -67.52 13.60 42.33
C LYS A 3 -66.99 12.57 41.31
N TYR A 4 -67.84 12.09 40.39
CA TYR A 4 -67.44 11.12 39.37
C TYR A 4 -66.83 11.79 38.13
N LEU A 5 -67.21 13.04 37.84
CA LEU A 5 -66.64 13.85 36.74
C LEU A 5 -65.14 14.16 36.98
N ASN A 6 -64.75 14.50 38.21
CA ASN A 6 -63.33 14.80 38.53
C ASN A 6 -62.42 13.57 38.51
N ARG A 7 -62.96 12.36 38.74
CA ARG A 7 -62.16 11.12 38.65
C ARG A 7 -61.86 10.73 37.21
N GLY A 8 -62.79 11.01 36.28
CA GLY A 8 -62.59 10.77 34.85
C GLY A 8 -61.52 11.68 34.23
N SER A 9 -61.50 12.97 34.57
CA SER A 9 -60.47 13.89 34.05
C SER A 9 -59.08 13.52 34.54
N LEU A 10 -58.94 13.11 35.81
CA LEU A 10 -57.65 12.72 36.40
C LEU A 10 -57.04 11.50 35.71
N THR A 11 -57.87 10.53 35.30
CA THR A 11 -57.40 9.34 34.55
C THR A 11 -57.00 9.69 33.10
N ILE A 12 -57.71 10.62 32.46
CA ILE A 12 -57.41 11.08 31.10
C ILE A 12 -56.09 11.87 31.09
N GLU A 13 -55.91 12.77 32.05
CA GLU A 13 -54.68 13.56 32.22
C GLU A 13 -53.48 12.64 32.51
N ALA A 14 -53.63 11.68 33.42
CA ALA A 14 -52.57 10.70 33.70
C ALA A 14 -52.20 9.86 32.47
N SER A 15 -53.19 9.47 31.66
CA SER A 15 -52.95 8.72 30.42
C SER A 15 -52.22 9.55 29.37
N LEU A 16 -52.57 10.83 29.21
CA LEU A 16 -51.86 11.76 28.31
C LEU A 16 -50.43 12.00 28.75
N VAL A 17 -50.20 12.23 30.05
CA VAL A 17 -48.86 12.40 30.62
C VAL A 17 -48.02 11.13 30.43
N PHE A 18 -48.60 9.96 30.65
CA PHE A 18 -47.91 8.68 30.45
C PHE A 18 -47.48 8.48 28.98
N ILE A 19 -48.33 8.83 28.01
CA ILE A 19 -47.99 8.77 26.58
C ILE A 19 -46.83 9.70 26.25
N LEU A 20 -46.89 10.95 26.71
CA LEU A 20 -45.81 11.94 26.49
C LEU A 20 -44.50 11.50 27.15
N PHE A 21 -44.56 10.99 28.38
CA PHE A 21 -43.41 10.45 29.09
C PHE A 21 -42.79 9.26 28.36
N THR A 22 -43.62 8.34 27.88
CA THR A 22 -43.18 7.15 27.13
C THR A 22 -42.48 7.55 25.83
N ILE A 23 -43.06 8.48 25.07
CA ILE A 23 -42.44 9.04 23.86
C ILE A 23 -41.10 9.72 24.20
N GLY A 24 -41.08 10.56 25.22
CA GLY A 24 -39.87 11.25 25.67
C GLY A 24 -38.76 10.28 26.08
N TYR A 25 -39.09 9.26 26.86
CA TYR A 25 -38.17 8.21 27.27
C TYR A 25 -37.59 7.47 26.05
N PHE A 26 -38.42 7.12 25.07
CA PHE A 26 -37.94 6.49 23.84
C PHE A 26 -37.02 7.39 23.02
N ILE A 27 -37.32 8.69 22.92
CA ILE A 27 -36.46 9.65 22.21
C ILE A 27 -35.10 9.73 22.90
N VAL A 28 -35.07 9.94 24.23
CA VAL A 28 -33.84 10.05 25.02
C VAL A 28 -33.01 8.76 24.89
N ASN A 29 -33.63 7.60 25.03
CA ASN A 29 -32.95 6.32 24.92
C ASN A 29 -32.37 6.08 23.51
N ASN A 30 -33.08 6.44 22.45
CA ASN A 30 -32.57 6.33 21.07
C ASN A 30 -31.38 7.27 20.83
N VAL A 31 -31.45 8.52 21.32
CA VAL A 31 -30.34 9.47 21.23
C VAL A 31 -29.13 8.94 22.00
N ALA A 32 -29.32 8.40 23.20
CA ALA A 32 -28.25 7.80 24.00
C ALA A 32 -27.57 6.63 23.26
N ILE A 33 -28.35 5.71 22.66
CA ILE A 33 -27.82 4.59 21.87
C ILE A 33 -27.06 5.10 20.64
N SER A 34 -27.55 6.14 19.96
CA SER A 34 -26.87 6.74 18.80
C SER A 34 -25.52 7.36 19.19
N ILE A 35 -25.48 8.13 20.30
CA ILE A 35 -24.24 8.72 20.84
C ILE A 35 -23.26 7.62 21.24
N MET A 36 -23.74 6.58 21.92
CA MET A 36 -22.89 5.45 22.33
C MET A 36 -22.32 4.72 21.11
N THR A 37 -23.14 4.48 20.09
CA THR A 37 -22.71 3.87 18.81
C THR A 37 -21.62 4.72 18.15
N GLU A 38 -21.82 6.04 18.06
CA GLU A 38 -20.83 6.96 17.51
C GLU A 38 -19.52 6.97 18.30
N SER A 39 -19.60 6.93 19.63
CA SER A 39 -18.42 6.85 20.49
C SER A 39 -17.63 5.56 20.29
N LEU A 40 -18.32 4.42 20.15
CA LEU A 40 -17.70 3.12 19.91
C LEU A 40 -17.02 3.07 18.55
N THR A 41 -17.69 3.52 17.48
CA THR A 41 -17.12 3.56 16.13
C THR A 41 -15.94 4.52 16.05
N ARG A 42 -16.03 5.68 16.72
CA ARG A 42 -14.94 6.67 16.78
C ARG A 42 -13.71 6.10 17.49
N LYS A 43 -13.90 5.43 18.63
CA LYS A 43 -12.80 4.79 19.37
C LYS A 43 -12.16 3.67 18.54
N ALA A 44 -12.97 2.82 17.92
CA ALA A 44 -12.47 1.76 17.04
C ALA A 44 -11.69 2.33 15.85
N LEU A 45 -12.18 3.42 15.23
CA LEU A 45 -11.50 4.11 14.14
C LEU A 45 -10.15 4.69 14.59
N PHE A 46 -10.10 5.30 15.78
CA PHE A 46 -8.88 5.87 16.35
C PHE A 46 -7.83 4.78 16.63
N GLU A 47 -8.20 3.70 17.31
CA GLU A 47 -7.28 2.57 17.57
C GLU A 47 -6.82 1.90 16.27
N THR A 48 -7.71 1.77 15.29
CA THR A 48 -7.37 1.26 13.95
C THR A 48 -6.37 2.18 13.27
N GLY A 49 -6.57 3.49 13.33
CA GLY A 49 -5.68 4.47 12.74
C GLY A 49 -4.27 4.43 13.33
N LEU A 50 -4.16 4.31 14.65
CA LEU A 50 -2.86 4.17 15.33
C LEU A 50 -2.15 2.87 14.96
N GLU A 51 -2.84 1.74 15.01
CA GLU A 51 -2.25 0.45 14.63
C GLU A 51 -1.84 0.44 13.15
N PHE A 52 -2.66 1.05 12.29
CA PHE A 52 -2.36 1.19 10.87
C PHE A 52 -1.20 2.12 10.56
N SER A 53 -0.98 3.18 11.34
CA SER A 53 0.25 3.96 11.23
C SER A 53 1.50 3.12 11.55
N THR A 54 1.43 2.22 12.52
CA THR A 54 2.57 1.33 12.83
C THR A 54 2.80 0.29 11.75
N TYR A 55 1.74 -0.26 11.15
CA TYR A 55 1.87 -1.12 9.96
C TYR A 55 2.55 -0.39 8.81
N ILE A 56 2.15 0.85 8.54
CA ILE A 56 2.76 1.69 7.51
C ILE A 56 4.25 1.89 7.79
N GLU A 57 4.63 2.17 9.03
CA GLU A 57 6.04 2.33 9.40
C GLU A 57 6.85 1.07 9.16
N VAL A 58 6.28 -0.09 9.50
CA VAL A 58 6.92 -1.37 9.28
C VAL A 58 7.12 -1.57 7.77
N ILE A 59 6.10 -1.33 6.95
CA ILE A 59 6.19 -1.39 5.47
C ILE A 59 7.24 -0.42 4.94
N ASP A 60 7.27 0.82 5.45
CA ASP A 60 8.22 1.85 5.04
C ASP A 60 9.66 1.42 5.38
N LYS A 61 9.91 1.02 6.64
CA LYS A 61 11.20 0.42 7.07
C LYS A 61 11.59 -0.78 6.20
N PHE A 62 10.61 -1.60 5.80
CA PHE A 62 10.81 -2.71 4.89
C PHE A 62 11.24 -2.24 3.49
N GLU A 63 10.53 -1.30 2.86
CA GLU A 63 10.90 -0.74 1.56
C GLU A 63 12.34 -0.18 1.54
N TYR A 64 12.86 0.30 2.68
CA TYR A 64 14.23 0.80 2.81
C TYR A 64 15.27 -0.20 3.34
N THR A 65 14.86 -1.34 3.93
CA THR A 65 15.82 -2.40 4.25
C THR A 65 16.38 -3.02 2.96
N ASN A 66 17.71 -3.02 2.83
CA ASN A 66 18.46 -3.46 1.65
C ASN A 66 18.12 -4.88 1.15
N SER A 67 17.44 -5.70 1.96
CA SER A 67 17.02 -7.07 1.68
C SER A 67 15.81 -7.21 0.75
N LEU A 68 14.90 -6.21 0.70
CA LEU A 68 13.74 -6.24 -0.20
C LEU A 68 14.08 -5.92 -1.67
N LYS A 69 15.36 -5.60 -1.95
CA LYS A 69 15.90 -5.54 -3.31
C LYS A 69 16.00 -6.93 -3.98
N THR A 70 15.68 -8.02 -3.27
CA THR A 70 15.75 -9.40 -3.77
C THR A 70 14.39 -10.12 -3.74
N THR A 71 14.21 -11.07 -4.66
CA THR A 71 13.00 -11.88 -4.81
C THR A 71 12.75 -12.89 -3.68
N THR A 72 13.65 -13.00 -2.71
CA THR A 72 13.56 -13.92 -1.56
C THR A 72 13.28 -13.13 -0.29
N PHE A 73 11.99 -12.91 -0.04
CA PHE A 73 11.48 -12.40 1.22
C PHE A 73 11.32 -13.56 2.21
N ASP A 74 12.27 -13.71 3.14
CA ASP A 74 12.12 -14.62 4.29
C ASP A 74 11.57 -13.83 5.49
N ILE A 75 10.33 -14.14 5.87
CA ILE A 75 9.65 -13.46 6.98
C ILE A 75 10.31 -13.75 8.32
N LYS A 76 10.97 -14.90 8.47
CA LYS A 76 11.54 -15.31 9.76
C LYS A 76 12.62 -14.36 10.24
N GLU A 77 13.34 -13.72 9.32
CA GLU A 77 14.35 -12.70 9.66
C GLU A 77 13.75 -11.41 10.23
N TYR A 78 12.47 -11.15 9.95
CA TYR A 78 11.79 -9.90 10.33
C TYR A 78 10.61 -10.13 11.26
N GLU A 79 10.40 -11.37 11.71
CA GLU A 79 9.34 -11.77 12.62
C GLU A 79 9.39 -10.95 13.91
N ASN A 80 10.59 -10.59 14.38
CA ASN A 80 10.81 -9.73 15.54
C ASN A 80 10.41 -8.27 15.29
N ILE A 81 10.69 -7.70 14.11
CA ILE A 81 10.31 -6.31 13.77
C ILE A 81 8.78 -6.21 13.64
N ILE A 82 8.19 -7.23 13.05
CA ILE A 82 6.75 -7.37 12.87
C ILE A 82 6.07 -7.58 14.24
N THR A 83 6.59 -8.46 15.11
CA THR A 83 5.99 -8.68 16.45
C THR A 83 6.19 -7.50 17.40
N ASP A 84 7.32 -6.80 17.33
CA ASP A 84 7.58 -5.60 18.15
C ASP A 84 6.74 -4.39 17.71
N GLY A 85 6.49 -4.23 16.40
CA GLY A 85 5.68 -3.12 15.88
C GLY A 85 4.17 -3.33 16.00
N ILE A 86 3.69 -4.57 15.89
CA ILE A 86 2.25 -4.85 15.76
C ILE A 86 1.58 -5.14 17.12
N GLY A 87 2.38 -5.42 18.16
CA GLY A 87 1.87 -5.77 19.48
C GLY A 87 1.26 -7.17 19.52
N LYS A 88 1.41 -7.84 20.67
CA LYS A 88 1.02 -9.25 20.88
C LYS A 88 -0.50 -9.50 20.93
N GLU A 89 -1.33 -8.47 20.77
CA GLU A 89 -2.78 -8.54 21.05
C GLU A 89 -3.64 -9.02 19.87
N ILE A 90 -3.06 -9.22 18.69
CA ILE A 90 -3.79 -9.72 17.52
C ILE A 90 -3.80 -11.24 17.53
N SER A 91 -4.98 -11.84 17.38
CA SER A 91 -5.08 -13.29 17.26
C SER A 91 -4.18 -13.80 16.12
N PHE A 92 -3.45 -14.88 16.41
CA PHE A 92 -2.45 -15.47 15.51
C PHE A 92 -3.00 -15.79 14.10
N GLU A 93 -4.30 -16.06 14.01
CA GLU A 93 -5.01 -16.35 12.77
C GLU A 93 -5.21 -15.11 11.87
N ASN A 94 -5.55 -13.96 12.46
CA ASN A 94 -5.64 -12.69 11.74
C ASN A 94 -4.26 -12.16 11.35
N PHE A 95 -3.26 -12.40 12.19
CA PHE A 95 -1.87 -12.03 11.94
C PHE A 95 -1.34 -12.68 10.64
N ASN A 96 -1.55 -13.99 10.46
CA ASN A 96 -1.12 -14.70 9.25
C ASN A 96 -1.78 -14.19 7.96
N VAL A 97 -3.04 -13.77 8.03
CA VAL A 97 -3.76 -13.19 6.89
C VAL A 97 -3.22 -11.80 6.54
N ILE A 98 -2.98 -10.95 7.55
CA ILE A 98 -2.37 -9.62 7.37
C ILE A 98 -0.96 -9.77 6.78
N ILE A 99 -0.17 -10.70 7.31
CA ILE A 99 1.15 -11.07 6.79
C ILE A 99 1.09 -11.51 5.32
N ALA A 100 0.08 -12.27 4.92
CA ALA A 100 -0.09 -12.71 3.54
C ALA A 100 -0.44 -11.54 2.60
N ASP A 101 -1.31 -10.63 3.05
CA ASP A 101 -1.65 -9.41 2.29
C ASP A 101 -0.44 -8.45 2.18
N LEU A 102 0.37 -8.33 3.24
CA LEU A 102 1.65 -7.62 3.24
C LEU A 102 2.67 -8.27 2.30
N LYS A 103 2.80 -9.60 2.32
CA LYS A 103 3.65 -10.36 1.37
C LYS A 103 3.27 -10.06 -0.08
N ARG A 104 1.98 -9.90 -0.39
CA ARG A 104 1.53 -9.57 -1.75
C ARG A 104 1.92 -8.14 -2.14
N LEU A 105 1.79 -7.19 -1.22
CA LEU A 105 2.24 -5.80 -1.42
C LEU A 105 3.75 -5.72 -1.65
N LEU A 106 4.54 -6.48 -0.89
CA LEU A 106 6.00 -6.47 -0.97
C LEU A 106 6.56 -7.25 -2.17
N LYS A 107 5.88 -8.31 -2.63
CA LYS A 107 6.39 -9.18 -3.73
C LYS A 107 6.01 -8.74 -5.14
N HIS A 108 5.03 -7.85 -5.30
CA HIS A 108 4.51 -7.48 -6.61
C HIS A 108 4.61 -5.97 -6.86
N ASP A 109 5.16 -5.58 -8.02
CA ASP A 109 5.00 -4.23 -8.60
C ASP A 109 3.50 -3.97 -8.81
N MET A 110 2.84 -3.35 -7.82
CA MET A 110 1.39 -3.16 -7.83
C MET A 110 1.06 -1.69 -8.08
N SER A 111 0.10 -1.44 -8.97
CA SER A 111 -0.38 -0.10 -9.27
C SER A 111 -0.93 0.59 -8.01
N GLY A 112 -0.92 1.93 -8.00
CA GLY A 112 -1.45 2.70 -6.87
C GLY A 112 -2.90 2.36 -6.52
N GLU A 113 -3.73 1.99 -7.50
CA GLU A 113 -5.10 1.50 -7.26
C GLU A 113 -5.14 0.17 -6.52
N PHE A 114 -4.26 -0.76 -6.86
CA PHE A 114 -4.20 -2.04 -6.16
C PHE A 114 -3.69 -1.88 -4.73
N LYS A 115 -2.69 -1.01 -4.50
CA LYS A 115 -2.23 -0.67 -3.14
C LYS A 115 -3.39 -0.13 -2.28
N LYS A 116 -4.20 0.79 -2.84
CA LYS A 116 -5.40 1.31 -2.16
C LYS A 116 -6.41 0.23 -1.79
N ILE A 117 -6.68 -0.72 -2.70
CA ILE A 117 -7.61 -1.83 -2.42
C ILE A 117 -7.10 -2.69 -1.26
N VAL A 118 -5.81 -3.05 -1.26
CA VAL A 118 -5.24 -3.87 -0.18
C VAL A 118 -5.25 -3.11 1.14
N TYR A 119 -4.84 -1.84 1.15
CA TYR A 119 -4.86 -1.03 2.37
C TYR A 119 -6.27 -0.87 2.94
N ASN A 120 -7.27 -0.60 2.11
CA ASN A 120 -8.66 -0.54 2.54
C ASN A 120 -9.16 -1.87 3.12
N ASN A 121 -8.74 -3.00 2.55
CA ASN A 121 -9.09 -4.31 3.08
C ASN A 121 -8.45 -4.58 4.45
N ILE A 122 -7.18 -4.21 4.64
CA ILE A 122 -6.48 -4.34 5.92
C ILE A 122 -7.13 -3.44 6.98
N LEU A 123 -7.37 -2.17 6.64
CA LEU A 123 -8.08 -1.22 7.51
C LEU A 123 -9.44 -1.74 7.96
N LYS A 124 -10.23 -2.27 7.02
CA LYS A 124 -11.54 -2.83 7.33
C LYS A 124 -11.43 -4.00 8.32
N LYS A 125 -10.45 -4.90 8.13
CA LYS A 125 -10.24 -6.04 9.04
C LYS A 125 -9.86 -5.58 10.45
N ILE A 126 -8.88 -4.67 10.58
CA ILE A 126 -8.43 -4.14 11.88
C ILE A 126 -9.60 -3.45 12.59
N PHE A 127 -10.35 -2.61 11.87
CA PHE A 127 -11.50 -1.90 12.42
C PHE A 127 -12.57 -2.84 12.96
N LEU A 128 -12.90 -3.90 12.23
CA LEU A 128 -13.88 -4.89 12.69
C LEU A 128 -13.43 -5.59 13.97
N VAL A 129 -12.14 -5.93 14.08
CA VAL A 129 -11.56 -6.53 15.29
C VAL A 129 -11.66 -5.56 16.47
N LYS A 130 -11.19 -4.31 16.31
CA LYS A 130 -11.27 -3.30 17.37
C LYS A 130 -12.71 -2.98 17.78
N LEU A 131 -13.61 -2.87 16.80
CA LEU A 131 -15.02 -2.61 17.08
C LEU A 131 -15.62 -3.76 17.90
N ASN A 132 -15.35 -5.01 17.54
CA ASN A 132 -15.82 -6.18 18.29
C ASN A 132 -15.24 -6.22 19.71
N ASP A 133 -13.96 -5.90 19.88
CA ASP A 133 -13.33 -5.88 21.21
C ASP A 133 -13.90 -4.79 22.12
N ILE A 134 -14.07 -3.58 21.60
CA ILE A 134 -14.64 -2.46 22.36
C ILE A 134 -16.12 -2.68 22.66
N SER A 135 -16.85 -3.36 21.77
CA SER A 135 -18.29 -3.61 21.90
C SER A 135 -18.66 -4.90 22.64
N LYS A 136 -17.72 -5.62 23.28
CA LYS A 136 -18.01 -6.86 24.03
C LYS A 136 -19.21 -6.77 25.00
N ASN A 137 -19.43 -5.60 25.59
CA ASN A 137 -20.54 -5.33 26.51
C ASN A 137 -21.74 -4.62 25.87
N PHE A 138 -21.67 -4.30 24.58
CA PHE A 138 -22.69 -3.59 23.83
C PHE A 138 -23.21 -4.47 22.70
N ASN A 139 -24.48 -4.88 22.79
CA ASN A 139 -25.08 -5.69 21.74
C ASN A 139 -25.19 -4.87 20.44
N LEU A 140 -24.28 -5.09 19.49
CA LEU A 140 -24.25 -4.41 18.20
C LEU A 140 -25.53 -4.62 17.37
N ASN A 141 -26.33 -5.66 17.66
CA ASN A 141 -27.66 -5.85 17.05
C ASN A 141 -28.69 -4.80 17.52
N LYS A 142 -28.42 -4.13 18.66
CA LYS A 142 -29.16 -2.95 19.12
C LYS A 142 -28.60 -1.64 18.57
N SER A 143 -27.55 -1.68 17.75
CA SER A 143 -27.03 -0.46 17.13
C SER A 143 -28.09 0.18 16.24
N THR A 144 -28.00 1.51 16.15
CA THR A 144 -28.82 2.31 15.24
C THR A 144 -28.30 2.25 13.80
N ILE A 145 -27.19 1.57 13.52
CA ILE A 145 -26.60 1.53 12.18
C ILE A 145 -27.46 0.67 11.25
N ILE A 146 -27.85 1.24 10.12
CA ILE A 146 -28.56 0.53 9.05
C ILE A 146 -27.62 -0.56 8.49
N ASN A 147 -28.12 -1.80 8.41
CA ASN A 147 -27.34 -3.00 8.10
C ASN A 147 -26.27 -3.37 9.14
N GLY A 148 -26.30 -2.77 10.33
CA GLY A 148 -25.32 -3.04 11.39
C GLY A 148 -23.89 -2.74 10.92
N ILE A 149 -22.95 -3.59 11.31
CA ILE A 149 -21.53 -3.41 11.02
C ILE A 149 -21.24 -3.41 9.50
N THR A 150 -22.01 -4.15 8.71
CA THR A 150 -21.79 -4.22 7.26
C THR A 150 -22.18 -2.93 6.54
N GLY A 151 -22.97 -2.06 7.17
CA GLY A 151 -23.31 -0.72 6.68
C GLY A 151 -22.22 0.33 6.90
N ILE A 152 -21.08 -0.05 7.49
CA ILE A 152 -19.92 0.81 7.67
C ILE A 152 -19.00 0.69 6.44
N GLU A 153 -18.78 1.82 5.79
CA GLU A 153 -18.01 1.91 4.55
C GLU A 153 -16.79 2.82 4.74
N PHE A 154 -15.63 2.32 4.31
CA PHE A 154 -14.44 3.14 4.12
C PHE A 154 -14.51 3.77 2.73
N PHE A 155 -14.41 5.08 2.66
CA PHE A 155 -14.49 5.83 1.41
C PHE A 155 -13.36 6.85 1.35
N ASN A 156 -12.83 7.18 0.17
CA ASN A 156 -11.83 8.25 -0.01
C ASN A 156 -10.71 8.30 1.05
N SER A 157 -10.27 7.15 1.55
CA SER A 157 -9.18 7.10 2.52
C SER A 157 -7.88 7.34 1.77
N LYS A 158 -7.13 8.38 2.17
CA LYS A 158 -5.85 8.73 1.56
C LYS A 158 -4.75 8.12 2.40
N ILE A 159 -4.21 7.03 1.89
CA ILE A 159 -3.17 6.27 2.54
C ILE A 159 -1.93 6.48 1.69
N LEU A 160 -0.98 7.26 2.21
CA LEU A 160 0.33 7.50 1.58
C LEU A 160 0.30 8.25 0.24
N GLU A 161 -0.80 8.91 -0.13
CA GLU A 161 -0.85 9.70 -1.37
C GLU A 161 0.09 10.92 -1.35
N ASN A 162 0.37 11.48 -0.16
CA ASN A 162 1.23 12.66 0.06
C ASN A 162 2.41 12.37 0.99
N SER A 163 2.93 11.14 0.95
CA SER A 163 4.14 10.67 1.64
C SER A 163 4.08 10.57 3.17
N ASN A 164 3.37 11.45 3.90
CA ASN A 164 3.43 11.49 5.38
C ASN A 164 2.06 11.64 6.06
N ARG A 165 0.96 11.32 5.37
CA ARG A 165 -0.40 11.49 5.93
C ARG A 165 -1.24 10.25 5.74
N LEU A 166 -1.86 9.84 6.85
CA LEU A 166 -2.88 8.81 6.90
C LEU A 166 -4.22 9.49 7.17
N GLU A 167 -5.08 9.50 6.16
CA GLU A 167 -6.46 9.95 6.26
C GLU A 167 -7.38 8.74 6.08
N ILE A 168 -8.07 8.34 7.15
CA ILE A 168 -9.07 7.28 7.13
C ILE A 168 -10.44 7.92 7.28
N ASN A 169 -11.28 7.73 6.27
CA ASN A 169 -12.63 8.27 6.23
C ASN A 169 -13.62 7.10 6.26
N LEU A 170 -14.53 7.17 7.22
CA LEU A 170 -15.53 6.15 7.50
C LEU A 170 -16.93 6.77 7.44
N LYS A 171 -17.87 6.09 6.78
CA LYS A 171 -19.24 6.54 6.58
C LYS A 171 -20.22 5.42 6.90
N TYR A 172 -21.32 5.78 7.56
CA TYR A 172 -22.44 4.88 7.83
C TYR A 172 -23.73 5.67 8.01
N LYS A 173 -24.87 4.99 7.95
CA LYS A 173 -26.19 5.59 8.20
C LYS A 173 -26.77 5.06 9.49
N ASN A 174 -27.22 5.96 10.35
CA ASN A 174 -27.98 5.64 11.55
C ASN A 174 -29.48 5.84 11.29
N GLU A 175 -30.30 4.91 11.76
CA GLU A 175 -31.75 5.06 11.87
C GLU A 175 -32.12 5.29 13.33
N ILE A 176 -32.54 6.51 13.62
CA ILE A 176 -33.03 6.94 14.92
C ILE A 176 -34.55 6.78 14.90
N GLY A 177 -35.09 6.00 15.85
CA GLY A 177 -36.54 5.83 16.03
C GLY A 177 -37.14 4.57 15.42
N LYS A 178 -36.60 3.39 15.76
CA LYS A 178 -37.15 2.06 15.43
C LYS A 178 -38.59 1.78 15.95
N PHE A 179 -39.25 2.74 16.60
CA PHE A 179 -40.58 2.59 17.23
C PHE A 179 -41.74 3.17 16.41
N GLY A 180 -41.58 3.31 15.09
CA GLY A 180 -42.71 3.44 14.15
C GLY A 180 -43.34 4.84 13.99
N PHE A 181 -43.11 5.80 14.90
CA PHE A 181 -43.72 7.13 14.80
C PHE A 181 -42.82 8.21 14.15
N LEU A 182 -41.49 8.05 14.24
CA LEU A 182 -40.50 8.96 13.66
C LEU A 182 -39.26 8.14 13.28
N SER A 183 -39.00 7.95 11.98
CA SER A 183 -37.74 7.37 11.51
C SER A 183 -36.87 8.47 10.91
N TYR A 184 -35.79 8.80 11.60
CA TYR A 184 -34.81 9.76 11.11
C TYR A 184 -33.55 9.01 10.68
N LYS A 185 -33.18 9.18 9.41
CA LYS A 185 -31.94 8.62 8.87
C LYS A 185 -30.87 9.70 8.89
N ASN A 186 -29.85 9.50 9.71
CA ASN A 186 -28.68 10.38 9.77
C ASN A 186 -27.50 9.72 9.07
N GLU A 187 -26.79 10.46 8.24
CA GLU A 187 -25.52 10.02 7.66
C GLU A 187 -24.37 10.52 8.53
N VAL A 188 -23.59 9.59 9.08
CA VAL A 188 -22.46 9.89 9.94
C VAL A 188 -21.18 9.69 9.16
N ILE A 189 -20.32 10.71 9.17
CA ILE A 189 -18.97 10.66 8.60
C ILE A 189 -17.98 10.89 9.73
N GLN A 190 -17.08 9.93 9.92
CA GLN A 190 -15.98 10.02 10.87
C GLN A 190 -14.66 10.06 10.11
N LYS A 191 -13.74 10.89 10.60
CA LYS A 191 -12.42 11.07 10.00
C LYS A 191 -11.36 10.84 11.05
N PHE A 192 -10.36 10.07 10.69
CA PHE A 192 -9.10 9.97 11.42
C PHE A 192 -7.99 10.54 10.54
N LEU A 193 -7.23 11.46 11.11
CA LEU A 193 -6.12 12.12 10.44
C LEU A 193 -4.92 12.08 11.38
N ILE A 194 -3.84 11.48 10.91
CA ILE A 194 -2.54 11.53 11.58
C ILE A 194 -1.46 11.83 10.55
N ASP A 195 -0.53 12.71 10.93
CA ASP A 195 0.74 12.81 10.22
C ASP A 195 1.55 11.55 10.60
N THR A 196 1.82 10.68 9.64
CA THR A 196 2.59 9.47 9.90
C THR A 196 4.05 9.84 10.16
N TRP A 197 4.68 9.14 11.10
CA TRP A 197 6.11 9.24 11.41
C TRP A 197 7.01 8.61 10.33
N ILE A 198 6.51 8.48 9.10
CA ILE A 198 7.37 8.23 7.94
C ILE A 198 8.41 9.33 8.01
N VAL A 199 9.61 8.90 8.34
CA VAL A 199 10.70 9.82 8.58
C VAL A 199 10.82 10.58 7.29
N ASN A 200 10.75 11.90 7.41
CA ASN A 200 10.99 12.81 6.31
C ASN A 200 12.48 12.72 5.93
N HIS A 201 12.92 11.55 5.46
CA HIS A 201 14.24 11.30 4.90
C HIS A 201 14.48 12.20 3.66
N ASN A 202 13.43 12.85 3.17
CA ASN A 202 13.47 13.91 2.16
C ASN A 202 13.92 15.29 2.68
N LYS A 203 14.35 15.45 3.93
CA LYS A 203 14.94 16.72 4.39
C LYS A 203 16.42 16.56 4.78
N LYS A 204 17.31 16.67 3.79
CA LYS A 204 18.54 17.51 3.78
C LYS A 204 19.73 17.07 2.90
N HIS A 205 19.57 16.17 1.94
CA HIS A 205 20.58 16.03 0.88
C HIS A 205 19.93 16.25 -0.49
N LYS A 206 20.63 16.91 -1.43
CA LYS A 206 20.19 16.96 -2.83
C LYS A 206 20.00 15.51 -3.26
N LYS A 207 18.75 15.06 -3.40
CA LYS A 207 18.45 13.65 -3.55
C LYS A 207 18.90 13.22 -4.94
N SER A 208 19.91 12.35 -5.02
CA SER A 208 20.29 11.76 -6.30
C SER A 208 19.13 10.86 -6.74
N ILE A 209 18.90 10.72 -8.05
CA ILE A 209 17.94 9.73 -8.55
C ILE A 209 18.29 8.29 -8.13
N TRP A 210 19.55 8.08 -7.74
CA TRP A 210 20.05 6.82 -7.20
C TRP A 210 19.56 6.54 -5.77
N ASP A 211 19.17 7.57 -5.02
CA ASP A 211 18.56 7.49 -3.69
C ASP A 211 17.05 7.22 -3.74
N GLU A 212 16.43 7.33 -4.91
CA GLU A 212 15.02 7.01 -5.11
C GLU A 212 14.79 5.50 -5.19
N THR A 213 13.52 5.10 -5.00
CA THR A 213 13.12 3.70 -5.06
C THR A 213 13.49 3.07 -6.41
N ASN A 214 13.73 1.75 -6.45
CA ASN A 214 14.00 1.02 -7.69
C ASN A 214 12.94 1.31 -8.79
N PHE A 215 11.69 1.54 -8.38
CA PHE A 215 10.58 1.84 -9.27
C PHE A 215 10.65 3.26 -9.85
N GLU A 216 10.86 4.28 -9.02
CA GLU A 216 11.00 5.66 -9.49
C GLU A 216 12.24 5.83 -10.37
N ARG A 217 13.36 5.27 -9.92
CA ARG A 217 14.61 5.24 -10.68
C ARG A 217 14.47 4.49 -12.01
N GLY A 218 13.83 3.32 -11.98
CA GLY A 218 13.52 2.53 -13.17
C GLY A 218 12.66 3.30 -14.17
N ARG A 219 11.58 3.96 -13.71
CA ARG A 219 10.71 4.79 -14.57
C ARG A 219 11.45 5.98 -15.17
N TYR A 220 12.23 6.69 -14.35
CA TYR A 220 13.03 7.83 -14.78
C TYR A 220 13.99 7.43 -15.90
N PHE A 221 14.79 6.40 -15.67
CA PHE A 221 15.81 5.99 -16.62
C PHE A 221 15.25 5.30 -17.86
N ALA A 222 14.23 4.43 -17.72
CA ALA A 222 13.56 3.86 -18.87
C ALA A 222 12.93 4.97 -19.73
N GLY A 223 12.36 6.02 -19.11
CA GLY A 223 11.87 7.21 -19.79
C GLY A 223 12.95 7.94 -20.61
N ASN A 224 14.16 8.07 -20.06
CA ASN A 224 15.27 8.71 -20.77
C ASN A 224 15.83 7.85 -21.92
N VAL A 225 15.95 6.54 -21.72
CA VAL A 225 16.34 5.60 -22.79
C VAL A 225 15.36 5.66 -23.95
N ARG A 226 14.05 5.67 -23.64
CA ARG A 226 12.96 5.77 -24.64
C ARG A 226 13.07 7.01 -25.53
N LYS A 227 13.40 8.17 -24.95
CA LYS A 227 13.52 9.43 -25.72
C LYS A 227 14.71 9.45 -26.68
N ASN A 228 15.76 8.70 -26.37
CA ASN A 228 17.04 8.78 -27.07
C ASN A 228 17.22 7.69 -28.13
N ASP A 229 16.46 6.60 -28.05
CA ASP A 229 16.57 5.48 -28.98
C ASP A 229 15.39 5.45 -29.96
N LYS A 230 15.66 5.12 -31.24
CA LYS A 230 14.62 4.91 -32.27
C LYS A 230 13.90 3.55 -32.11
N LEU A 231 13.64 3.13 -30.88
CA LEU A 231 13.07 1.83 -30.53
C LEU A 231 11.56 1.92 -30.30
N ILE A 232 10.85 0.82 -30.51
CA ILE A 232 9.40 0.79 -30.28
C ILE A 232 9.13 0.62 -28.78
N GLU A 233 8.46 1.60 -28.18
CA GLU A 233 8.06 1.54 -26.78
C GLU A 233 6.90 0.58 -26.54
N ILE A 234 7.03 -0.26 -25.52
CA ILE A 234 6.03 -1.26 -25.14
C ILE A 234 5.21 -0.76 -23.96
N LYS A 235 3.89 -1.05 -23.96
CA LYS A 235 3.03 -0.74 -22.82
C LYS A 235 3.52 -1.40 -21.54
N ILE A 236 3.42 -0.65 -20.45
CA ILE A 236 3.85 -1.06 -19.11
C ILE A 236 3.14 -2.35 -18.68
N GLY A 237 3.82 -3.19 -17.90
CA GLY A 237 3.23 -4.38 -17.27
C GLY A 237 3.42 -5.69 -18.03
N LYS A 238 4.16 -5.69 -19.14
CA LYS A 238 4.49 -6.91 -19.93
C LYS A 238 5.90 -7.44 -19.69
N GLY A 239 6.69 -6.79 -18.83
CA GLY A 239 8.05 -7.21 -18.53
C GLY A 239 9.05 -6.99 -19.67
N ILE A 240 8.69 -6.17 -20.64
CA ILE A 240 9.50 -5.72 -21.78
C ILE A 240 9.31 -4.20 -21.87
N ASP A 241 10.39 -3.45 -22.03
CA ASP A 241 10.33 -1.99 -22.09
C ASP A 241 10.36 -1.47 -23.52
N LEU A 242 11.20 -2.10 -24.34
CA LEU A 242 11.50 -1.65 -25.71
C LEU A 242 11.57 -2.86 -26.64
N PHE A 243 11.27 -2.62 -27.91
CA PHE A 243 11.40 -3.63 -28.96
C PHE A 243 12.10 -3.04 -30.18
N ASP A 244 13.18 -3.68 -30.59
CA ASP A 244 13.87 -3.43 -31.85
C ASP A 244 13.25 -4.32 -32.93
N PHE A 245 12.50 -3.70 -33.83
CA PHE A 245 11.81 -4.41 -34.90
C PHE A 245 12.78 -4.91 -35.98
N GLU A 246 13.83 -4.16 -36.28
CA GLU A 246 14.80 -4.50 -37.32
C GLU A 246 15.61 -5.74 -36.93
N ASN A 247 16.02 -5.81 -35.66
CA ASN A 247 16.83 -6.91 -35.14
C ASN A 247 16.02 -8.02 -34.45
N ASN A 248 14.69 -7.93 -34.44
CA ASN A 248 13.78 -8.80 -33.67
C ASN A 248 14.27 -9.00 -32.23
N THR A 249 14.58 -7.89 -31.54
CA THR A 249 15.20 -7.91 -30.21
C THR A 249 14.29 -7.28 -29.17
N ALA A 250 13.89 -8.09 -28.19
CA ALA A 250 13.21 -7.61 -27.00
C ALA A 250 14.25 -7.04 -26.02
N ILE A 251 13.97 -5.84 -25.53
CA ILE A 251 14.88 -5.08 -24.67
C ILE A 251 14.20 -4.78 -23.34
N LYS A 252 14.95 -4.99 -22.25
CA LYS A 252 14.53 -4.65 -20.90
C LYS A 252 15.53 -3.72 -20.25
N VAL A 253 15.04 -2.68 -19.59
CA VAL A 253 15.86 -1.65 -18.96
C VAL A 253 15.89 -1.90 -17.45
N TYR A 254 17.09 -1.96 -16.88
CA TYR A 254 17.28 -2.01 -15.43
C TYR A 254 18.23 -0.91 -14.98
N SER A 255 18.02 -0.40 -13.77
CA SER A 255 18.95 0.52 -13.12
C SER A 255 19.45 -0.08 -11.82
N ILE A 256 20.77 -0.17 -11.66
CA ILE A 256 21.40 -0.73 -10.46
C ILE A 256 22.45 0.25 -9.97
N ASN A 257 22.30 0.69 -8.72
CA ASN A 257 23.39 1.39 -8.03
C ASN A 257 24.44 0.35 -7.65
N ILE A 258 25.51 0.25 -8.44
CA ILE A 258 26.54 -0.77 -8.25
C ILE A 258 27.39 -0.56 -6.98
N PHE A 259 27.34 0.64 -6.40
CA PHE A 259 28.11 1.03 -5.21
C PHE A 259 27.44 0.68 -3.88
N GLU A 260 26.23 0.14 -3.93
CA GLU A 260 25.55 -0.38 -2.75
C GLU A 260 26.40 -1.48 -2.10
N GLU A 261 26.41 -1.50 -0.76
CA GLU A 261 27.20 -2.46 0.04
C GLU A 261 26.87 -3.91 -0.33
N PHE A 262 25.64 -4.18 -0.74
CA PHE A 262 25.23 -5.51 -1.17
C PHE A 262 25.90 -5.96 -2.49
N TYR A 263 26.18 -5.04 -3.41
CA TYR A 263 26.78 -5.35 -4.71
C TYR A 263 28.29 -5.14 -4.74
N SER A 264 28.84 -4.39 -3.78
CA SER A 264 30.24 -4.02 -3.79
C SER A 264 30.82 -3.92 -2.38
N ASN A 265 32.11 -4.24 -2.25
CA ASN A 265 32.90 -3.90 -1.07
C ASN A 265 33.71 -2.65 -1.38
N LYS A 266 33.66 -1.65 -0.49
CA LYS A 266 34.56 -0.50 -0.54
C LYS A 266 35.83 -0.84 0.25
N ASN A 267 36.98 -0.83 -0.40
CA ASN A 267 38.29 -1.01 0.24
C ASN A 267 39.26 0.07 -0.25
N LEU A 268 39.75 0.92 0.65
CA LEU A 268 40.75 1.98 0.35
C LEU A 268 40.40 2.76 -0.93
N ASP A 269 39.15 3.25 -1.01
CA ASP A 269 38.57 3.99 -2.15
C ASP A 269 38.44 3.24 -3.48
N LYS A 270 38.69 1.93 -3.48
CA LYS A 270 38.35 1.04 -4.59
C LYS A 270 37.06 0.27 -4.26
N TYR A 271 36.19 0.15 -5.25
CA TYR A 271 35.00 -0.68 -5.15
C TYR A 271 35.25 -1.99 -5.89
N GLN A 272 35.11 -3.10 -5.17
CA GLN A 272 35.19 -4.44 -5.74
C GLN A 272 33.78 -5.02 -5.82
N ILE A 273 33.35 -5.39 -7.03
CA ILE A 273 31.99 -5.92 -7.27
C ILE A 273 31.92 -7.37 -6.79
N LYS A 274 30.90 -7.67 -6.00
CA LYS A 274 30.67 -9.00 -5.41
C LYS A 274 29.92 -9.94 -6.38
N GLU A 275 29.89 -11.23 -6.08
CA GLU A 275 29.20 -12.23 -6.93
C GLU A 275 27.67 -12.03 -6.93
N GLU A 276 27.13 -11.45 -5.86
CA GLU A 276 25.72 -11.12 -5.65
C GLU A 276 25.17 -10.22 -6.77
N PHE A 277 25.99 -9.27 -7.25
CA PHE A 277 25.64 -8.44 -8.41
C PHE A 277 25.41 -9.28 -9.66
N PHE A 278 26.29 -10.24 -9.96
CA PHE A 278 26.15 -11.12 -11.11
C PHE A 278 24.98 -12.09 -10.95
N ASN A 279 24.71 -12.55 -9.73
CA ASN A 279 23.54 -13.38 -9.43
C ASN A 279 22.23 -12.61 -9.62
N LEU A 280 22.20 -11.31 -9.34
CA LEU A 280 21.07 -10.44 -9.68
C LEU A 280 20.86 -10.36 -11.20
N ILE A 281 21.92 -10.19 -11.99
CA ILE A 281 21.82 -10.19 -13.46
C ILE A 281 21.29 -11.53 -13.99
N LYS A 282 21.76 -12.66 -13.45
CA LYS A 282 21.22 -14.00 -13.78
C LYS A 282 19.71 -14.08 -13.47
N THR A 283 19.28 -13.49 -12.36
CA THR A 283 17.87 -13.43 -11.97
C THR A 283 17.06 -12.58 -12.95
N TYR A 284 17.57 -11.43 -13.38
CA TYR A 284 16.94 -10.58 -14.40
C TYR A 284 16.80 -11.30 -15.74
N LYS A 285 17.84 -12.00 -16.20
CA LYS A 285 17.77 -12.86 -17.38
C LYS A 285 16.64 -13.90 -17.27
N ASN A 286 16.57 -14.60 -16.15
CA ASN A 286 15.56 -15.65 -15.96
C ASN A 286 14.14 -15.08 -15.90
N LYS A 287 13.94 -13.93 -15.23
CA LYS A 287 12.65 -13.22 -15.20
C LYS A 287 12.26 -12.76 -16.60
N PHE A 288 13.19 -12.18 -17.34
CA PHE A 288 12.95 -11.70 -18.70
C PHE A 288 12.57 -12.84 -19.65
N LYS A 289 13.25 -13.99 -19.58
CA LYS A 289 12.87 -15.19 -20.34
C LYS A 289 11.46 -15.67 -20.00
N LYS A 290 11.09 -15.70 -18.70
CA LYS A 290 9.73 -16.07 -18.28
C LYS A 290 8.68 -15.11 -18.82
N ASP A 291 8.96 -13.80 -18.79
CA ASP A 291 8.05 -12.78 -19.35
C ASP A 291 7.84 -13.00 -20.85
N LEU A 292 8.90 -13.29 -21.61
CA LEU A 292 8.82 -13.57 -23.05
C LEU A 292 8.02 -14.83 -23.39
N ILE A 293 8.11 -15.88 -22.57
CA ILE A 293 7.32 -17.11 -22.76
C ILE A 293 5.84 -16.84 -22.45
N LYS A 294 5.56 -16.02 -21.42
CA LYS A 294 4.22 -15.69 -20.97
C LYS A 294 3.44 -14.86 -22.01
N TYR A 295 4.10 -13.95 -22.69
CA TYR A 295 3.48 -13.04 -23.65
C TYR A 295 3.87 -13.41 -25.09
N LYS A 296 2.94 -14.01 -25.84
CA LYS A 296 3.13 -14.27 -27.28
C LYS A 296 2.92 -13.03 -28.16
N GLU A 297 2.22 -12.04 -27.62
CA GLU A 297 1.93 -10.76 -28.28
C GLU A 297 2.06 -9.64 -27.25
N ILE A 298 2.69 -8.54 -27.65
CA ILE A 298 2.81 -7.31 -26.87
C ILE A 298 2.24 -6.14 -27.65
N GLU A 299 1.84 -5.10 -26.93
CA GLU A 299 1.27 -3.90 -27.52
C GLU A 299 2.21 -2.73 -27.26
N SER A 300 2.53 -1.99 -28.31
CA SER A 300 3.25 -0.73 -28.21
C SER A 300 2.37 0.38 -27.64
N ILE A 301 2.99 1.48 -27.20
CA ILE A 301 2.25 2.66 -26.71
C ILE A 301 1.34 3.27 -27.79
N SER A 302 1.73 3.18 -29.07
CA SER A 302 0.90 3.61 -30.20
C SER A 302 -0.26 2.66 -30.54
N GLY A 303 -0.44 1.58 -29.78
CA GLY A 303 -1.50 0.59 -30.00
C GLY A 303 -1.16 -0.49 -31.01
N ARG A 304 0.03 -0.45 -31.63
CA ARG A 304 0.49 -1.49 -32.56
C ARG A 304 0.78 -2.79 -31.79
N LYS A 305 0.15 -3.88 -32.23
CA LYS A 305 0.38 -5.24 -31.72
C LYS A 305 1.59 -5.88 -32.40
N ILE A 306 2.45 -6.52 -31.61
CA ILE A 306 3.71 -7.13 -32.04
C ILE A 306 3.72 -8.58 -31.56
N LYS A 307 3.84 -9.53 -32.50
CA LYS A 307 3.99 -10.96 -32.19
C LYS A 307 5.45 -11.26 -31.86
N LEU A 308 5.68 -11.91 -30.72
CA LEU A 308 7.01 -12.27 -30.24
C LEU A 308 7.36 -13.68 -30.72
N ASN A 309 7.92 -13.77 -31.93
CA ASN A 309 8.40 -15.02 -32.50
C ASN A 309 9.88 -15.20 -32.17
N ASN A 310 10.15 -15.87 -31.05
CA ASN A 310 11.50 -16.19 -30.56
C ASN A 310 12.48 -15.00 -30.64
N PRO A 311 12.15 -13.86 -30.03
CA PRO A 311 12.97 -12.65 -30.12
C PRO A 311 14.32 -12.84 -29.44
N LYS A 312 15.36 -12.19 -29.97
CA LYS A 312 16.63 -12.04 -29.24
C LYS A 312 16.39 -11.22 -27.97
N THR A 313 17.17 -11.49 -26.94
CA THR A 313 17.06 -10.77 -25.66
C THR A 313 18.27 -9.87 -25.46
N LYS A 314 18.03 -8.60 -25.15
CA LYS A 314 19.07 -7.64 -24.77
C LYS A 314 18.69 -6.91 -23.48
N LEU A 315 19.65 -6.73 -22.61
CA LEU A 315 19.52 -5.93 -21.40
C LEU A 315 20.11 -4.54 -21.65
N ILE A 316 19.41 -3.47 -21.30
CA ILE A 316 20.05 -2.16 -21.10
C ILE A 316 20.21 -2.01 -19.59
N LEU A 317 21.45 -2.04 -19.12
CA LEU A 317 21.77 -1.89 -17.72
C LEU A 317 22.33 -0.50 -17.47
N ILE A 318 21.65 0.24 -16.60
CA ILE A 318 21.97 1.61 -16.28
C ILE A 318 22.69 1.62 -14.94
N LEU A 319 23.91 2.16 -14.94
CA LEU A 319 24.79 2.29 -13.80
C LEU A 319 25.07 3.78 -13.53
N PRO A 320 25.47 4.15 -12.30
CA PRO A 320 25.87 5.52 -12.01
C PRO A 320 27.11 5.94 -12.83
N GLU A 321 27.26 7.24 -13.10
CA GLU A 321 28.38 7.76 -13.91
C GLU A 321 29.75 7.38 -13.37
N GLU A 322 29.89 7.31 -12.06
CA GLU A 322 31.14 6.99 -11.37
C GLU A 322 31.58 5.56 -11.64
N ALA A 323 30.66 4.66 -12.05
CA ALA A 323 31.01 3.28 -12.39
C ALA A 323 31.96 3.20 -13.60
N LYS A 324 32.05 4.26 -14.43
CA LYS A 324 33.07 4.37 -15.49
C LYS A 324 34.50 4.37 -14.94
N LYS A 325 34.68 4.81 -13.69
CA LYS A 325 36.00 4.96 -13.05
C LYS A 325 36.46 3.68 -12.33
N LEU A 326 35.64 2.62 -12.32
CA LEU A 326 36.02 1.34 -11.75
C LEU A 326 37.15 0.73 -12.60
N SER A 327 38.28 0.40 -11.95
CA SER A 327 39.47 -0.14 -12.63
C SER A 327 39.18 -1.42 -13.43
N ASP A 328 38.23 -2.23 -12.96
CA ASP A 328 37.92 -3.54 -13.54
C ASP A 328 36.59 -3.55 -14.31
N ILE A 329 36.09 -2.38 -14.71
CA ILE A 329 34.76 -2.25 -15.34
C ILE A 329 34.62 -3.09 -16.62
N GLU A 330 35.68 -3.19 -17.43
CA GLU A 330 35.67 -3.97 -18.67
C GLU A 330 35.52 -5.47 -18.39
N VAL A 331 36.17 -5.97 -17.34
CA VAL A 331 36.06 -7.36 -16.88
C VAL A 331 34.63 -7.64 -16.43
N TYR A 332 34.03 -6.70 -15.69
CA TYR A 332 32.64 -6.82 -15.26
C TYR A 332 31.66 -6.77 -16.42
N ILE A 333 31.86 -5.88 -17.40
CA ILE A 333 31.04 -5.81 -18.62
C ILE A 333 31.10 -7.13 -19.38
N LYS A 334 32.29 -7.71 -19.55
CA LYS A 334 32.44 -9.01 -20.21
C LYS A 334 31.66 -10.09 -19.48
N LYS A 335 31.80 -10.17 -18.16
CA LYS A 335 31.08 -11.14 -17.33
C LYS A 335 29.55 -10.96 -17.37
N ILE A 336 29.06 -9.72 -17.44
CA ILE A 336 27.62 -9.43 -17.64
C ILE A 336 27.17 -9.93 -19.01
N ASN A 337 27.94 -9.65 -20.07
CA ASN A 337 27.64 -10.06 -21.44
C ASN A 337 27.63 -11.59 -21.63
N ASP A 338 28.50 -12.30 -20.90
CA ASP A 338 28.49 -13.77 -20.86
C ASP A 338 27.19 -14.31 -20.22
N ILE A 339 26.56 -13.56 -19.31
CA ILE A 339 25.26 -13.92 -18.73
C ILE A 339 24.14 -13.60 -19.72
N ILE A 340 24.05 -12.36 -20.20
CA ILE A 340 23.02 -11.91 -21.13
C ILE A 340 23.59 -10.78 -22.00
N PRO A 341 23.32 -10.76 -23.32
CA PRO A 341 23.73 -9.64 -24.16
C PRO A 341 23.24 -8.32 -23.54
N SER A 342 24.17 -7.43 -23.24
CA SER A 342 23.88 -6.22 -22.48
C SER A 342 24.53 -4.99 -23.09
N GLU A 343 23.84 -3.88 -22.96
CA GLU A 343 24.38 -2.54 -23.21
C GLU A 343 24.43 -1.82 -21.87
N ILE A 344 25.62 -1.37 -21.48
CA ILE A 344 25.81 -0.60 -20.26
C ILE A 344 25.68 0.88 -20.61
N ARG A 345 24.78 1.56 -19.92
CA ARG A 345 24.68 3.02 -19.97
C ARG A 345 25.02 3.59 -18.61
N TYR A 346 25.73 4.70 -18.61
CA TYR A 346 26.12 5.41 -17.41
C TYR A 346 25.35 6.72 -17.37
N MET A 347 24.54 6.93 -16.34
CA MET A 347 23.62 8.06 -16.28
C MET A 347 23.47 8.55 -14.85
N GLU A 348 23.58 9.87 -14.65
CA GLU A 348 23.46 10.53 -13.35
C GLU A 348 24.50 10.06 -12.32
N LYS A 349 24.94 10.97 -11.44
CA LYS A 349 25.90 10.64 -10.38
C LYS A 349 25.19 10.04 -9.17
N ALA A 350 25.69 8.91 -8.65
CA ALA A 350 25.20 8.34 -7.40
C ALA A 350 25.71 9.09 -6.17
N PHE A 351 26.94 9.62 -6.24
CA PHE A 351 27.51 10.42 -5.17
C PHE A 351 27.28 11.90 -5.49
N ASN A 352 26.73 12.64 -4.53
CA ASN A 352 26.76 14.09 -4.62
C ASN A 352 28.19 14.55 -4.36
N ASP A 353 28.82 15.18 -5.35
CA ASP A 353 30.06 15.93 -5.13
C ASP A 353 29.76 17.02 -4.09
N ASN A 354 30.25 16.84 -2.87
CA ASN A 354 30.34 17.91 -1.87
C ASN A 354 31.67 18.64 -2.03
#